data_AF-A0A3N2RC36-F1
#
_entry.id   AF-A0A3N2RC36-F1
#
_cell.length_a   1.000
_cell.length_b   1.000
_cell.length_c   1.000
_cell.angle_alpha   90.00
_cell.angle_beta   90.00
_cell.angle_gamma   90.00
#
_symmetry.space_group_name_H-M   'P 1'
#
loop_
_entity.id
_entity.type
_entity.pdbx_description
1 polymer ?
#
loop_
_entity_poly.entity_id
_entity_poly.type
_entity_poly.pdbx_seq_one_letter_code
_entity_poly.pdbx_strand_id
1 'polypeptide(L)'
;MPAPRSRKTAAGASRAAAKRNPRPAATAGRDPKPAAPAKRDPKPATPAKRDPPSKTPPRKQPPQREPGAAARAAAPSPRARRASAPTRAPAPATPRQARRAEATERAARESAERVHDAAPALPENIALVLQGGGALGAYQAGVYQGLFEAGIAPNWIAGISIGAFNTAIIAGNPPDRRMAALREFWDTISRPNIFPATTFGQEARFDGIDADTRAWLDTWEAWRALIEGQRGFYQPRAWLGPDPSLWAGGQPGPAAASFYDTSPMIATLERLVDFDRLNDGGIRVSVGAVNVRTGNLEYFDNTRMRLDARHILASGALPPAFPAIEIDGEFYWDGGLVSNTPLSQVLTASPRRDTLVFQVDLWSARGEPPQNLLDVAERQKEIQYSSRTRLITDTQRVFQHYRRLLRELLEEIPEDVRVSNPWAQHAAELACDRRYSVIHLIYRDRAKIGHFKDYQFGRVAMREHWLSGQGDIARALSHPDWLQLPQGESAFVAHDATAP
;
A
#
# COMPACT_ATOMS: atom_id res chain seq x y z
N MET A 1 1.78 18.43 -61.77
CA MET A 1 0.72 19.42 -62.12
C MET A 1 -0.05 18.90 -63.32
N PRO A 2 -1.37 19.15 -63.47
CA PRO A 2 -2.35 19.67 -62.50
C PRO A 2 -3.66 18.81 -62.43
N ALA A 3 -4.47 19.03 -61.39
CA ALA A 3 -5.93 18.78 -61.38
C ALA A 3 -6.65 20.00 -62.04
N PRO A 4 -7.98 20.04 -62.36
CA PRO A 4 -9.06 19.92 -61.36
C PRO A 4 -10.54 19.64 -61.83
N ARG A 5 -11.47 19.61 -60.84
CA ARG A 5 -12.91 20.00 -60.84
C ARG A 5 -13.96 19.14 -61.61
N SER A 6 -14.91 18.46 -60.95
CA SER A 6 -16.18 18.90 -60.29
C SER A 6 -17.38 19.20 -61.22
N ARG A 7 -18.45 18.40 -61.17
CA ARG A 7 -19.83 18.78 -60.72
C ARG A 7 -20.91 17.74 -61.09
N LYS A 8 -21.92 17.72 -60.22
CA LYS A 8 -23.17 16.94 -60.13
C LYS A 8 -24.11 17.01 -61.35
N THR A 9 -24.89 15.95 -61.54
CA THR A 9 -26.33 16.01 -61.94
C THR A 9 -27.12 14.87 -61.29
N ALA A 10 -28.41 15.13 -61.07
CA ALA A 10 -29.36 14.34 -60.29
C ALA A 10 -30.39 13.59 -61.17
N ALA A 11 -31.20 12.75 -60.50
CA ALA A 11 -32.59 12.34 -60.78
C ALA A 11 -32.83 10.88 -61.21
N GLY A 12 -33.77 10.23 -60.50
CA GLY A 12 -34.50 9.04 -60.99
C GLY A 12 -35.05 8.11 -59.89
N ALA A 13 -36.29 8.37 -59.43
CA ALA A 13 -37.42 7.46 -59.08
C ALA A 13 -37.13 5.99 -58.63
N SER A 14 -37.89 5.29 -57.76
CA SER A 14 -39.13 5.45 -56.99
C SER A 14 -39.39 4.11 -56.25
N ARG A 15 -40.20 4.15 -55.18
CA ARG A 15 -41.06 3.08 -54.60
C ARG A 15 -40.68 2.41 -53.27
N ALA A 16 -41.76 2.30 -52.49
CA ALA A 16 -42.17 1.22 -51.58
C ALA A 16 -41.76 1.31 -50.09
N ALA A 17 -42.69 1.88 -49.32
CA ALA A 17 -43.34 1.29 -48.14
C ALA A 17 -42.57 0.24 -47.31
N ALA A 18 -42.30 0.59 -46.04
CA ALA A 18 -42.18 -0.39 -44.97
C ALA A 18 -42.77 0.17 -43.66
N LYS A 19 -43.67 -0.62 -43.10
CA LYS A 19 -44.49 -0.39 -41.91
C LYS A 19 -43.67 -0.48 -40.62
N ARG A 20 -44.05 0.35 -39.64
CA ARG A 20 -43.81 0.22 -38.19
C ARG A 20 -44.44 -1.10 -37.69
N ASN A 21 -43.87 -1.85 -36.74
CA ASN A 21 -43.85 -1.71 -35.26
C ASN A 21 -43.24 -3.03 -34.68
N PRO A 22 -43.09 -3.27 -33.35
CA PRO A 22 -43.00 -2.38 -32.18
C PRO A 22 -41.85 -2.74 -31.18
N ARG A 23 -41.56 -1.81 -30.25
CA ARG A 23 -40.79 -2.03 -29.01
C ARG A 23 -41.71 -2.53 -27.87
N PRO A 24 -41.20 -3.30 -26.90
CA PRO A 24 -42.00 -3.82 -25.77
C PRO A 24 -42.28 -2.75 -24.70
N ALA A 25 -43.43 -2.94 -24.04
CA ALA A 25 -44.08 -2.02 -23.11
C ALA A 25 -43.42 -1.98 -21.71
N ALA A 26 -43.33 -0.77 -21.15
CA ALA A 26 -43.09 -0.50 -19.75
C ALA A 26 -44.45 -0.25 -19.06
N THR A 27 -44.68 -0.95 -17.94
CA THR A 27 -45.86 -0.84 -17.09
C THR A 27 -45.78 0.38 -16.18
N ALA A 28 -46.85 1.18 -16.19
CA ALA A 28 -47.03 2.37 -15.35
C ALA A 28 -47.50 1.97 -13.94
N GLY A 29 -46.74 2.33 -12.92
CA GLY A 29 -47.14 2.33 -11.51
C GLY A 29 -47.40 3.77 -11.04
N ARG A 30 -48.53 3.98 -10.37
CA ARG A 30 -49.03 5.28 -9.91
C ARG A 30 -48.26 5.81 -8.69
N ASP A 31 -47.90 7.09 -8.73
CA ASP A 31 -47.42 7.87 -7.58
C ASP A 31 -48.55 8.16 -6.56
N PRO A 32 -48.30 8.07 -5.25
CA PRO A 32 -49.14 8.69 -4.23
C PRO A 32 -48.59 10.06 -3.78
N LYS A 33 -49.52 11.00 -3.70
CA LYS A 33 -49.43 12.43 -3.30
C LYS A 33 -48.90 12.62 -1.85
N PRO A 34 -48.19 13.73 -1.53
CA PRO A 34 -47.66 13.97 -0.19
C PRO A 34 -48.72 14.51 0.78
N ALA A 35 -48.70 14.02 2.03
CA ALA A 35 -49.53 14.50 3.14
C ALA A 35 -48.77 15.55 3.99
N ALA A 36 -49.47 16.63 4.33
CA ALA A 36 -49.01 17.74 5.17
C ALA A 36 -49.22 17.45 6.69
N PRO A 37 -48.65 18.26 7.60
CA PRO A 37 -48.22 17.81 8.93
C PRO A 37 -49.31 17.89 10.01
N ALA A 38 -49.31 16.93 10.93
CA ALA A 38 -50.14 16.94 12.14
C ALA A 38 -49.38 17.54 13.35
N LYS A 39 -50.12 18.28 14.17
CA LYS A 39 -49.70 19.05 15.34
C LYS A 39 -49.50 18.17 16.59
N ARG A 40 -48.53 18.59 17.45
CA ARG A 40 -48.46 18.64 18.95
C ARG A 40 -49.55 17.89 19.75
N ASP A 41 -49.36 17.23 20.91
CA ASP A 41 -48.40 17.13 22.04
C ASP A 41 -48.81 15.82 22.83
N PRO A 42 -48.30 15.38 24.03
CA PRO A 42 -47.26 15.92 24.92
C PRO A 42 -46.17 14.92 25.41
N LYS A 43 -45.16 15.49 26.07
CA LYS A 43 -44.04 14.85 26.80
C LYS A 43 -44.47 13.76 27.80
N PRO A 44 -43.66 12.69 27.98
CA PRO A 44 -43.60 11.94 29.23
C PRO A 44 -42.60 12.57 30.22
N ALA A 45 -42.92 12.44 31.50
CA ALA A 45 -42.33 13.11 32.63
C ALA A 45 -40.89 12.67 32.98
N THR A 46 -40.13 13.64 33.50
CA THR A 46 -38.94 13.49 34.35
C THR A 46 -39.19 12.54 35.54
N PRO A 47 -38.31 11.56 35.80
CA PRO A 47 -38.15 10.99 37.13
C PRO A 47 -37.16 11.82 37.96
N ALA A 48 -37.52 11.95 39.22
CA ALA A 48 -36.88 12.77 40.24
C ALA A 48 -35.43 12.38 40.57
N LYS A 49 -34.73 13.39 41.10
CA LYS A 49 -33.47 13.31 41.86
C LYS A 49 -33.42 12.07 42.75
N ARG A 50 -32.34 11.30 42.65
CA ARG A 50 -31.86 10.44 43.74
C ARG A 50 -30.50 10.96 44.19
N ASP A 51 -30.44 11.27 45.48
CA ASP A 51 -29.24 11.67 46.21
C ASP A 51 -28.18 10.55 46.22
N PRO A 52 -26.90 10.90 46.37
CA PRO A 52 -25.78 9.98 46.18
C PRO A 52 -25.57 9.06 47.39
N PRO A 53 -25.05 7.83 47.20
CA PRO A 53 -24.60 7.03 48.32
C PRO A 53 -23.28 7.55 48.90
N SER A 54 -23.25 7.49 50.21
CA SER A 54 -22.24 7.94 51.15
C SER A 54 -20.86 7.28 51.03
N LYS A 55 -19.85 8.15 51.14
CA LYS A 55 -18.54 8.02 51.80
C LYS A 55 -18.20 6.64 52.41
N THR A 56 -17.09 6.07 51.95
CA THR A 56 -16.27 5.09 52.67
C THR A 56 -14.79 5.49 52.49
N PRO A 57 -13.92 5.40 53.52
CA PRO A 57 -12.77 6.30 53.70
C PRO A 57 -11.50 5.88 52.93
N PRO A 58 -10.55 6.80 52.71
CA PRO A 58 -9.35 6.50 51.94
C PRO A 58 -8.35 5.65 52.73
N ARG A 59 -7.77 4.68 52.02
CA ARG A 59 -6.70 3.78 52.46
C ARG A 59 -5.37 4.54 52.47
N LYS A 60 -4.63 4.36 53.56
CA LYS A 60 -3.35 5.01 53.90
C LYS A 60 -2.29 4.91 52.78
N GLN A 61 -1.75 6.04 52.36
CA GLN A 61 -0.48 6.14 51.65
C GLN A 61 0.69 5.83 52.61
N PRO A 62 1.75 5.13 52.18
CA PRO A 62 2.99 5.03 52.94
C PRO A 62 3.82 6.32 52.80
N PRO A 63 4.61 6.70 53.83
CA PRO A 63 5.18 8.03 53.93
C PRO A 63 6.39 8.24 53.02
N GLN A 64 6.43 9.42 52.42
CA GLN A 64 7.60 10.03 51.81
C GLN A 64 8.66 10.29 52.89
N ARG A 65 9.91 9.89 52.63
CA ARG A 65 11.07 10.26 53.45
C ARG A 65 11.70 11.53 52.89
N GLU A 66 11.84 12.55 53.75
CA GLU A 66 12.64 13.74 53.50
C GLU A 66 14.16 13.42 53.47
N PRO A 67 14.97 14.27 52.81
CA PRO A 67 16.40 14.04 52.61
C PRO A 67 17.24 14.61 53.78
N GLY A 68 17.98 13.71 54.44
CA GLY A 68 18.96 14.04 55.49
C GLY A 68 20.40 14.08 54.97
N ALA A 69 21.01 15.26 55.11
CA ALA A 69 22.40 15.68 55.03
C ALA A 69 23.57 14.66 54.96
N ALA A 70 24.46 14.97 54.00
CA ALA A 70 25.92 15.11 54.11
C ALA A 70 26.78 13.95 54.65
N ALA A 71 27.57 13.34 53.76
CA ALA A 71 28.91 12.85 54.09
C ALA A 71 29.86 12.83 52.87
N ARG A 72 30.79 13.80 52.88
CA ARG A 72 32.21 13.71 52.55
C ARG A 72 32.64 13.20 51.16
N ALA A 73 33.20 14.16 50.41
CA ALA A 73 34.08 13.96 49.27
C ALA A 73 35.32 13.10 49.61
N ALA A 74 35.63 12.15 48.73
CA ALA A 74 36.93 11.49 48.66
C ALA A 74 37.50 11.69 47.24
N ALA A 75 38.72 12.22 47.22
CA ALA A 75 39.50 12.59 46.04
C ALA A 75 39.93 11.37 45.18
N PRO A 76 40.26 11.58 43.89
CA PRO A 76 40.66 10.50 43.00
C PRO A 76 42.11 10.05 43.25
N SER A 77 42.33 8.75 43.41
CA SER A 77 43.66 8.13 43.51
C SER A 77 44.39 8.06 42.15
N PRO A 78 45.74 8.10 42.15
CA PRO A 78 46.53 8.34 40.94
C PRO A 78 46.75 7.09 40.09
N ARG A 79 46.78 7.31 38.77
CA ARG A 79 47.20 6.35 37.73
C ARG A 79 48.61 5.81 38.01
N ALA A 80 48.71 4.52 38.29
CA ALA A 80 49.96 3.77 38.16
C ALA A 80 49.99 3.06 36.80
N ARG A 81 50.92 3.47 35.94
CA ARG A 81 51.31 2.75 34.71
C ARG A 81 51.88 1.38 35.11
N ARG A 82 51.19 0.29 34.77
CA ARG A 82 51.77 -1.06 34.75
C ARG A 82 52.14 -1.42 33.31
N ALA A 83 53.41 -1.73 33.12
CA ALA A 83 53.98 -2.22 31.87
C ALA A 83 53.35 -3.57 31.48
N SER A 84 53.04 -3.71 30.20
CA SER A 84 52.58 -4.93 29.55
C SER A 84 53.68 -5.98 29.52
N ALA A 85 53.44 -7.15 30.12
CA ALA A 85 54.24 -8.35 29.89
C ALA A 85 53.90 -8.96 28.51
N PRO A 86 54.83 -9.60 27.80
CA PRO A 86 54.58 -10.15 26.47
C PRO A 86 53.69 -11.41 26.57
N THR A 87 52.60 -11.39 25.81
CA THR A 87 51.69 -12.53 25.64
C THR A 87 52.44 -13.67 24.93
N ARG A 88 52.63 -14.79 25.63
CA ARG A 88 53.22 -16.01 25.09
C ARG A 88 52.29 -16.59 24.01
N ALA A 89 52.83 -16.85 22.81
CA ALA A 89 52.09 -17.45 21.71
C ALA A 89 51.44 -18.79 22.11
N PRO A 90 50.22 -19.10 21.63
CA PRO A 90 49.57 -20.38 21.93
C PRO A 90 50.40 -21.53 21.35
N ALA A 91 50.52 -22.62 22.10
CA ALA A 91 51.20 -23.83 21.63
C ALA A 91 50.50 -24.41 20.39
N PRO A 92 51.25 -24.98 19.42
CA PRO A 92 50.67 -25.54 18.21
C PRO A 92 49.69 -26.66 18.54
N ALA A 93 48.51 -26.63 17.91
CA ALA A 93 47.48 -27.63 18.08
C ALA A 93 48.04 -29.02 17.77
N THR A 94 47.75 -29.99 18.63
CA THR A 94 48.17 -31.37 18.36
C THR A 94 47.49 -31.90 17.09
N PRO A 95 48.10 -32.84 16.34
CA PRO A 95 47.54 -33.37 15.10
C PRO A 95 46.10 -33.90 15.23
N ARG A 96 45.73 -34.36 16.43
CA ARG A 96 44.38 -34.83 16.76
C ARG A 96 43.37 -33.69 16.96
N GLN A 97 43.81 -32.54 17.47
CA GLN A 97 42.98 -31.33 17.59
C GLN A 97 42.76 -30.66 16.23
N ALA A 98 43.78 -30.62 15.37
CA ALA A 98 43.66 -30.12 14.00
C ALA A 98 42.64 -30.93 13.18
N ARG A 99 42.75 -32.27 13.19
CA ARG A 99 41.79 -33.15 12.49
C ARG A 99 40.36 -33.03 13.01
N ARG A 100 40.17 -32.77 14.31
CA ARG A 100 38.84 -32.58 14.90
C ARG A 100 38.25 -31.22 14.52
N ALA A 101 39.07 -30.17 14.45
CA ALA A 101 38.66 -28.86 13.96
C ALA A 101 38.27 -28.93 12.48
N GLU A 102 39.08 -29.58 11.64
CA GLU A 102 38.78 -29.81 10.22
C GLU A 102 37.50 -30.64 10.01
N ALA A 103 37.29 -31.70 10.79
CA ALA A 103 36.05 -32.49 10.72
C ALA A 103 34.82 -31.70 11.15
N THR A 104 34.97 -30.81 12.15
CA THR A 104 33.88 -29.94 12.62
C THR A 104 33.56 -28.87 11.58
N GLU A 105 34.57 -28.30 10.95
CA GLU A 105 34.43 -27.29 9.90
C GLU A 105 33.86 -27.88 8.62
N ARG A 106 34.24 -29.11 8.28
CA ARG A 106 33.68 -29.88 7.15
C ARG A 106 32.23 -30.27 7.41
N ALA A 107 31.88 -30.71 8.63
CA ALA A 107 30.50 -30.97 9.02
C ALA A 107 29.66 -29.69 9.04
N ALA A 108 30.23 -28.54 9.43
CA ALA A 108 29.57 -27.25 9.36
C ALA A 108 29.35 -26.78 7.90
N ARG A 109 30.32 -26.99 7.01
CA ARG A 109 30.19 -26.72 5.56
C ARG A 109 29.16 -27.65 4.91
N GLU A 110 29.21 -28.94 5.19
CA GLU A 110 28.23 -29.92 4.68
C GLU A 110 26.83 -29.73 5.28
N SER A 111 26.71 -29.09 6.46
CA SER A 111 25.42 -28.68 7.02
C SER A 111 24.93 -27.37 6.40
N ALA A 112 25.82 -26.42 6.12
CA ALA A 112 25.49 -25.18 5.41
C ALA A 112 25.11 -25.45 3.94
N GLU A 113 25.77 -26.39 3.27
CA GLU A 113 25.42 -26.85 1.93
C GLU A 113 24.07 -27.59 1.91
N ARG A 114 23.78 -28.43 2.91
CA ARG A 114 22.46 -29.09 3.05
C ARG A 114 21.31 -28.13 3.36
N VAL A 115 21.57 -27.01 4.04
CA VAL A 115 20.58 -25.95 4.26
C VAL A 115 20.33 -25.14 2.98
N HIS A 116 21.34 -25.00 2.11
CA HIS A 116 21.17 -24.35 0.81
C HIS A 116 20.40 -25.20 -0.22
N ASP A 117 20.50 -26.53 -0.15
CA ASP A 117 19.77 -27.45 -1.04
C ASP A 117 18.28 -27.67 -0.66
N ALA A 118 17.83 -27.13 0.47
CA ALA A 118 16.46 -27.30 0.98
C ALA A 118 15.59 -26.03 0.90
N ALA A 119 16.05 -24.98 0.21
CA ALA A 119 15.21 -23.82 -0.07
C ALA A 119 14.13 -24.20 -1.10
N PRO A 120 12.82 -24.01 -0.81
CA PRO A 120 11.77 -24.36 -1.75
C PRO A 120 11.96 -23.58 -3.07
N ALA A 121 11.84 -24.26 -4.20
CA ALA A 121 11.90 -23.63 -5.51
C ALA A 121 10.75 -22.64 -5.66
N LEU A 122 11.07 -21.34 -5.69
CA LEU A 122 10.09 -20.28 -5.89
C LEU A 122 9.51 -20.35 -7.32
N PRO A 123 8.23 -19.98 -7.52
CA PRO A 123 7.68 -19.93 -8.86
C PRO A 123 8.34 -18.83 -9.70
N GLU A 124 8.26 -18.97 -11.03
CA GLU A 124 8.83 -18.01 -11.97
C GLU A 124 8.23 -16.61 -11.76
N ASN A 125 6.92 -16.49 -11.53
CA ASN A 125 6.26 -15.20 -11.32
C ASN A 125 6.09 -14.89 -9.83
N ILE A 126 6.78 -13.85 -9.36
CA ILE A 126 6.69 -13.35 -8.00
C ILE A 126 6.21 -11.90 -8.07
N ALA A 127 4.98 -11.68 -7.62
CA ALA A 127 4.35 -10.38 -7.62
C ALA A 127 4.42 -9.71 -6.24
N LEU A 128 4.70 -8.41 -6.21
CA LEU A 128 4.57 -7.56 -5.03
C LEU A 128 3.45 -6.54 -5.27
N VAL A 129 2.41 -6.57 -4.45
CA VAL A 129 1.22 -5.72 -4.56
C VAL A 129 1.23 -4.72 -3.42
N LEU A 130 1.30 -3.43 -3.74
CA LEU A 130 1.47 -2.33 -2.78
C LEU A 130 0.23 -1.42 -2.76
N GLN A 131 -0.52 -1.47 -1.66
CA GLN A 131 -1.73 -0.67 -1.45
C GLN A 131 -1.44 0.84 -1.26
N GLY A 132 -2.38 1.72 -1.57
CA GLY A 132 -2.29 3.13 -1.17
C GLY A 132 -2.50 3.35 0.34
N GLY A 133 -1.83 4.35 0.92
CA GLY A 133 -1.96 4.66 2.36
C GLY A 133 -1.08 5.79 2.91
N GLY A 134 -0.60 6.69 2.05
CA GLY A 134 0.18 7.86 2.48
C GLY A 134 1.40 7.49 3.33
N ALA A 135 1.54 8.10 4.51
CA ALA A 135 2.68 7.88 5.41
C ALA A 135 2.89 6.41 5.84
N LEU A 136 1.83 5.59 5.84
CA LEU A 136 1.90 4.17 6.17
C LEU A 136 2.73 3.35 5.16
N GLY A 137 3.02 3.91 3.97
CA GLY A 137 3.83 3.25 2.94
C GLY A 137 5.24 2.84 3.39
N ALA A 138 5.76 3.38 4.51
CA ALA A 138 7.03 2.96 5.08
C ALA A 138 7.01 1.48 5.52
N TYR A 139 5.84 0.97 5.90
CA TYR A 139 5.62 -0.46 6.13
C TYR A 139 5.98 -1.32 4.91
N GLN A 140 5.59 -0.87 3.71
CA GLN A 140 5.89 -1.57 2.46
C GLN A 140 7.39 -1.62 2.18
N ALA A 141 8.11 -0.54 2.49
CA ALA A 141 9.56 -0.51 2.36
C ALA A 141 10.24 -1.48 3.35
N GLY A 142 9.67 -1.64 4.55
CA GLY A 142 10.04 -2.68 5.50
C GLY A 142 9.82 -4.10 4.97
N VAL A 143 8.66 -4.37 4.40
CA VAL A 143 8.35 -5.65 3.76
C VAL A 143 9.33 -5.93 2.61
N TYR A 144 9.56 -4.95 1.74
CA TYR A 144 10.50 -5.09 0.62
C TYR A 144 11.93 -5.35 1.12
N GLN A 145 12.36 -4.69 2.20
CA GLN A 145 13.65 -4.95 2.81
C GLN A 145 13.80 -6.42 3.21
N GLY A 146 12.80 -7.01 3.88
CA GLY A 146 12.87 -8.41 4.27
C GLY A 146 12.85 -9.38 3.08
N LEU A 147 12.11 -9.07 2.01
CA LEU A 147 12.18 -9.84 0.76
C LEU A 147 13.58 -9.78 0.13
N PHE A 148 14.15 -8.57 0.06
CA PHE A 148 15.48 -8.33 -0.49
C PHE A 148 16.56 -9.08 0.30
N GLU A 149 16.52 -9.02 1.62
CA GLU A 149 17.45 -9.73 2.52
C GLU A 149 17.32 -11.26 2.40
N ALA A 150 16.12 -11.76 2.12
CA ALA A 150 15.88 -13.18 1.86
C ALA A 150 16.22 -13.63 0.43
N GLY A 151 16.71 -12.73 -0.43
CA GLY A 151 17.02 -13.03 -1.83
C GLY A 151 15.79 -13.25 -2.71
N ILE A 152 14.60 -12.88 -2.25
CA ILE A 152 13.36 -12.96 -3.03
C ILE A 152 13.22 -11.69 -3.86
N ALA A 153 13.29 -11.85 -5.19
CA ALA A 153 13.22 -10.75 -6.14
C ALA A 153 11.89 -10.77 -6.89
N PRO A 154 10.90 -9.92 -6.54
CA PRO A 154 9.69 -9.76 -7.33
C PRO A 154 10.03 -9.30 -8.75
N ASN A 155 9.44 -9.97 -9.74
CA ASN A 155 9.55 -9.60 -11.15
C ASN A 155 8.30 -8.89 -11.68
N TRP A 156 7.28 -8.75 -10.83
CA TRP A 156 6.15 -7.86 -11.08
C TRP A 156 5.83 -7.07 -9.82
N ILE A 157 5.78 -5.75 -9.92
CA ILE A 157 5.36 -4.89 -8.83
C ILE A 157 4.17 -4.04 -9.29
N ALA A 158 3.07 -4.11 -8.54
CA ALA A 158 1.86 -3.35 -8.80
C ALA A 158 1.56 -2.42 -7.63
N GLY A 159 1.38 -1.12 -7.91
CA GLY A 159 1.26 -0.09 -6.87
C GLY A 159 0.13 0.90 -7.12
N ILE A 160 -0.46 1.38 -6.03
CA ILE A 160 -1.44 2.49 -6.04
C ILE A 160 -1.02 3.53 -5.01
N SER A 161 -1.17 4.82 -5.33
CA SER A 161 -0.81 5.94 -4.46
C SER A 161 0.64 5.81 -3.96
N ILE A 162 0.91 5.93 -2.66
CA ILE A 162 2.26 5.71 -2.11
C ILE A 162 2.89 4.36 -2.53
N GLY A 163 2.07 3.33 -2.76
CA GLY A 163 2.53 2.05 -3.30
C GLY A 163 3.11 2.17 -4.71
N ALA A 164 2.59 3.07 -5.55
CA ALA A 164 3.15 3.37 -6.86
C ALA A 164 4.52 4.06 -6.76
N PHE A 165 4.74 4.92 -5.75
CA PHE A 165 6.05 5.55 -5.51
C PHE A 165 7.09 4.50 -5.10
N ASN A 166 6.77 3.66 -4.11
CA ASN A 166 7.65 2.55 -3.72
C ASN A 166 7.91 1.62 -4.91
N THR A 167 6.90 1.31 -5.72
CA THR A 167 7.03 0.53 -6.96
C THR A 167 8.04 1.13 -7.92
N ALA A 168 7.90 2.42 -8.23
CA ALA A 168 8.78 3.12 -9.17
C ALA A 168 10.22 3.15 -8.67
N ILE A 169 10.43 3.44 -7.38
CA ILE A 169 11.77 3.47 -6.77
C ILE A 169 12.43 2.09 -6.80
N ILE A 170 11.69 1.02 -6.50
CA ILE A 170 12.21 -0.34 -6.54
C ILE A 170 12.59 -0.75 -7.98
N ALA A 171 11.70 -0.52 -8.95
CA ALA A 171 11.90 -0.93 -10.33
C ALA A 171 12.96 -0.09 -11.06
N GLY A 172 12.98 1.22 -10.81
CA GLY A 172 13.91 2.18 -11.42
C GLY A 172 15.30 2.22 -10.78
N ASN A 173 15.65 1.26 -9.91
CA ASN A 173 16.99 1.17 -9.32
C ASN A 173 17.60 -0.23 -9.50
N PRO A 174 18.93 -0.34 -9.72
CA PRO A 174 19.61 -1.62 -9.71
C PRO A 174 19.59 -2.24 -8.30
N PRO A 175 19.64 -3.59 -8.18
CA PRO A 175 19.43 -4.27 -6.90
C PRO A 175 20.21 -3.71 -5.71
N ASP A 176 21.47 -3.33 -5.92
CA ASP A 176 22.39 -2.75 -4.92
C ASP A 176 22.01 -1.33 -4.48
N ARG A 177 21.20 -0.60 -5.27
CA ARG A 177 20.79 0.79 -4.99
C ARG A 177 19.35 0.92 -4.49
N ARG A 178 18.49 -0.09 -4.69
CA ARG A 178 17.06 -0.04 -4.33
C ARG A 178 16.83 0.36 -2.87
N MET A 179 17.56 -0.25 -1.94
CA MET A 179 17.43 0.04 -0.52
C MET A 179 17.89 1.45 -0.16
N ALA A 180 18.97 1.93 -0.79
CA ALA A 180 19.45 3.30 -0.57
C ALA A 180 18.44 4.32 -1.09
N ALA A 181 17.88 4.10 -2.30
CA ALA A 181 16.88 4.99 -2.89
C ALA A 181 15.56 5.02 -2.10
N LEU A 182 15.09 3.87 -1.60
CA LEU A 182 13.92 3.82 -0.72
C LEU A 182 14.16 4.60 0.58
N ARG A 183 15.31 4.41 1.24
CA ARG A 183 15.65 5.17 2.45
C ARG A 183 15.72 6.66 2.16
N GLU A 184 16.35 7.05 1.04
CA GLU A 184 16.46 8.45 0.65
C GLU A 184 15.09 9.09 0.36
N PHE A 185 14.18 8.37 -0.31
CA PHE A 185 12.81 8.81 -0.51
C PHE A 185 12.12 9.08 0.82
N TRP A 186 12.05 8.07 1.69
CA TRP A 186 11.38 8.18 2.99
C TRP A 186 12.04 9.23 3.90
N ASP A 187 13.37 9.34 3.91
CA ASP A 187 14.09 10.38 4.65
C ASP A 187 13.84 11.78 4.09
N THR A 188 13.54 11.92 2.80
CA THR A 188 13.20 13.20 2.16
C THR A 188 11.78 13.61 2.52
N ILE A 189 10.82 12.71 2.29
CA ILE A 189 9.40 12.99 2.50
C ILE A 189 9.00 12.94 3.97
N SER A 190 9.92 12.64 4.90
CA SER A 190 9.74 12.74 6.36
C SER A 190 10.38 13.98 6.99
N ARG A 191 10.88 14.94 6.20
CA ARG A 191 11.45 16.22 6.71
C ARG A 191 10.40 17.34 6.69
N PRO A 192 10.25 18.14 7.77
CA PRO A 192 9.40 19.34 7.76
C PRO A 192 9.87 20.37 6.72
N ASN A 193 8.92 21.14 6.16
CA ASN A 193 9.17 22.04 5.04
C ASN A 193 9.69 23.44 5.43
N ILE A 194 9.24 24.04 6.54
CA ILE A 194 9.47 25.48 6.80
C ILE A 194 10.26 25.77 8.10
N PHE A 195 9.92 25.15 9.23
CA PHE A 195 10.66 25.34 10.49
C PHE A 195 11.41 24.07 10.91
N PRO A 196 12.56 24.16 11.62
CA PRO A 196 13.07 23.00 12.35
C PRO A 196 11.93 22.48 13.22
N ALA A 197 11.77 21.15 13.30
CA ALA A 197 10.86 20.55 14.26
C ALA A 197 11.06 21.28 15.60
N THR A 198 9.99 21.80 16.19
CA THR A 198 10.10 22.43 17.50
C THR A 198 10.82 21.43 18.40
N THR A 199 11.73 21.90 19.24
CA THR A 199 12.61 21.05 20.08
C THR A 199 11.85 20.06 20.97
N PHE A 200 10.52 20.13 21.01
CA PHE A 200 9.59 19.15 21.57
C PHE A 200 9.49 17.83 20.77
N GLY A 201 9.79 17.82 19.47
CA GLY A 201 9.65 16.66 18.58
C GLY A 201 10.93 15.88 18.25
N GLN A 202 12.09 16.28 18.79
CA GLN A 202 13.36 15.57 18.52
C GLN A 202 14.02 14.90 19.73
N GLU A 203 13.84 15.35 20.98
CA GLU A 203 14.61 14.77 22.11
C GLU A 203 13.90 14.62 23.46
N ALA A 204 12.60 14.90 23.57
CA ALA A 204 11.96 14.81 24.87
C ALA A 204 11.44 13.40 25.18
N ARG A 205 12.19 12.68 26.01
CA ARG A 205 11.60 11.70 26.94
C ARG A 205 10.54 12.43 27.78
N PHE A 206 9.28 12.41 27.34
CA PHE A 206 8.16 12.93 28.12
C PHE A 206 7.55 11.80 28.95
N ASP A 207 8.23 11.48 30.05
CA ASP A 207 7.57 10.86 31.20
C ASP A 207 6.59 11.91 31.76
N GLY A 208 5.27 11.68 31.58
CA GLY A 208 4.23 12.43 32.29
C GLY A 208 3.20 13.23 31.48
N ILE A 209 3.13 13.10 30.15
CA ILE A 209 2.01 13.67 29.35
C ILE A 209 0.92 12.60 29.17
N ASP A 210 -0.32 12.95 29.49
CA ASP A 210 -1.48 12.06 29.32
C ASP A 210 -1.71 11.70 27.83
N ALA A 211 -2.39 10.56 27.62
CA ALA A 211 -2.61 10.02 26.27
C ALA A 211 -3.45 10.95 25.38
N ASP A 212 -4.35 11.73 25.98
CA ASP A 212 -5.28 12.61 25.27
C ASP A 212 -4.58 13.88 24.75
N THR A 213 -3.64 14.42 25.54
CA THR A 213 -2.80 15.58 25.19
C THR A 213 -1.75 15.17 24.15
N ARG A 214 -1.22 13.94 24.21
CA ARG A 214 -0.35 13.39 23.17
C ARG A 214 -1.10 13.22 21.85
N ALA A 215 -2.32 12.66 21.89
CA ALA A 215 -3.19 12.56 20.73
C ALA A 215 -3.54 13.95 20.16
N TRP A 216 -3.77 14.96 20.99
CA TRP A 216 -4.05 16.34 20.56
C TRP A 216 -2.83 17.03 19.91
N LEU A 217 -1.61 16.76 20.39
CA LEU A 217 -0.37 17.28 19.81
C LEU A 217 -0.03 16.59 18.48
N ASP A 218 -0.21 15.27 18.38
CA ASP A 218 -0.06 14.52 17.13
C ASP A 218 -1.08 14.97 16.08
N THR A 219 -2.32 15.26 16.53
CA THR A 219 -3.36 15.89 15.72
C THR A 219 -2.86 17.24 15.19
N TRP A 220 -2.23 18.06 16.03
CA TRP A 220 -1.72 19.38 15.66
C TRP A 220 -0.57 19.34 14.64
N GLU A 221 0.29 18.32 14.68
CA GLU A 221 1.33 18.11 13.65
C GLU A 221 0.74 17.62 12.31
N ALA A 222 -0.29 16.78 12.34
CA ALA A 222 -1.03 16.37 11.13
C ALA A 222 -1.78 17.54 10.48
N TRP A 223 -2.35 18.45 11.28
CA TRP A 223 -2.93 19.71 10.80
C TRP A 223 -1.87 20.68 10.23
N ARG A 224 -0.63 20.65 10.76
CA ARG A 224 0.49 21.44 10.20
C ARG A 224 1.01 20.88 8.89
N ALA A 225 1.11 19.56 8.71
CA ALA A 225 1.47 18.95 7.43
C ALA A 225 0.47 19.31 6.30
N LEU A 226 -0.79 19.57 6.66
CA LEU A 226 -1.83 20.10 5.77
C LEU A 226 -1.70 21.61 5.53
N ILE A 227 -1.13 22.42 6.44
CA ILE A 227 -1.04 23.89 6.27
C ILE A 227 0.31 24.32 5.69
N GLU A 228 1.39 23.58 5.93
CA GLU A 228 2.78 23.98 5.63
C GLU A 228 3.38 23.28 4.39
N GLY A 229 2.73 22.23 3.89
CA GLY A 229 3.26 21.36 2.82
C GLY A 229 4.29 20.34 3.32
N GLN A 230 4.73 19.46 2.43
CA GLN A 230 5.75 18.44 2.71
C GLN A 230 6.90 18.58 1.71
N ARG A 231 8.13 18.73 2.21
CA ARG A 231 9.30 19.08 1.38
C ARG A 231 9.55 18.02 0.30
N GLY A 232 9.54 18.45 -0.97
CA GLY A 232 9.74 17.57 -2.12
C GLY A 232 8.55 16.64 -2.42
N PHE A 233 7.40 16.83 -1.75
CA PHE A 233 6.20 16.01 -1.91
C PHE A 233 4.99 16.87 -2.36
N TYR A 234 4.59 17.90 -1.60
CA TYR A 234 3.59 18.89 -2.05
C TYR A 234 3.74 20.24 -1.34
N GLN A 235 3.24 21.33 -1.93
CA GLN A 235 3.24 22.67 -1.34
C GLN A 235 1.83 23.30 -1.37
N PRO A 236 1.40 24.06 -0.35
CA PRO A 236 0.10 24.73 -0.37
C PRO A 236 0.02 25.71 -1.55
N ARG A 237 -1.08 25.67 -2.32
CA ARG A 237 -1.34 26.70 -3.32
C ARG A 237 -1.63 28.00 -2.59
N ALA A 238 -1.02 29.11 -3.01
CA ALA A 238 -1.23 30.43 -2.44
C ALA A 238 -2.61 30.98 -2.86
N TRP A 239 -3.71 30.42 -2.35
CA TRP A 239 -5.08 30.92 -2.57
C TRP A 239 -5.28 32.36 -2.06
N LEU A 240 -4.41 32.82 -1.15
CA LEU A 240 -4.39 34.20 -0.62
C LEU A 240 -3.42 35.13 -1.37
N GLY A 241 -2.67 34.61 -2.36
CA GLY A 241 -1.83 35.39 -3.26
C GLY A 241 -2.51 35.52 -4.64
N PRO A 242 -2.13 36.52 -5.45
CA PRO A 242 -2.69 36.66 -6.78
C PRO A 242 -2.20 35.52 -7.69
N ASP A 243 -2.97 34.44 -7.81
CA ASP A 243 -2.78 33.49 -8.90
C ASP A 243 -3.05 34.24 -10.22
N PRO A 244 -2.05 34.39 -11.11
CA PRO A 244 -2.22 35.11 -12.38
C PRO A 244 -3.35 34.53 -13.25
N SER A 245 -3.69 33.24 -13.08
CA SER A 245 -4.77 32.58 -13.81
C SER A 245 -6.17 33.00 -13.33
N LEU A 246 -6.31 33.37 -12.04
CA LEU A 246 -7.55 33.92 -11.47
C LEU A 246 -7.76 35.39 -11.87
N TRP A 247 -6.68 36.14 -12.11
CA TRP A 247 -6.72 37.54 -12.56
C TRP A 247 -7.17 37.68 -14.02
N ALA A 248 -7.02 36.62 -14.82
CA ALA A 248 -7.46 36.55 -16.21
C ALA A 248 -8.94 36.10 -16.37
N GLY A 249 -9.70 35.94 -15.28
CA GLY A 249 -11.10 35.49 -15.33
C GLY A 249 -11.28 34.02 -15.76
N GLY A 250 -10.20 33.24 -15.81
CA GLY A 250 -10.25 31.81 -16.11
C GLY A 250 -10.66 31.00 -14.87
N GLN A 251 -11.57 30.04 -15.05
CA GLN A 251 -11.81 29.01 -14.03
C GLN A 251 -10.58 28.08 -14.00
N PRO A 252 -10.05 27.72 -12.82
CA PRO A 252 -8.93 26.79 -12.73
C PRO A 252 -9.34 25.45 -13.38
N GLY A 253 -8.58 25.02 -14.39
CA GLY A 253 -8.77 23.72 -15.04
C GLY A 253 -8.46 22.54 -14.10
N PRO A 254 -8.70 21.28 -14.54
CA PRO A 254 -8.51 20.09 -13.69
C PRO A 254 -7.11 19.96 -13.06
N ALA A 255 -6.07 20.43 -13.74
CA ALA A 255 -4.68 20.44 -13.25
C ALA A 255 -4.37 21.52 -12.19
N ALA A 256 -5.30 22.44 -11.92
CA ALA A 256 -5.16 23.51 -10.93
C ALA A 256 -6.21 23.41 -9.79
N ALA A 257 -7.29 22.65 -9.98
CA ALA A 257 -8.38 22.49 -9.03
C ALA A 257 -8.00 21.57 -7.84
N SER A 258 -7.21 22.09 -6.89
CA SER A 258 -6.70 21.35 -5.72
C SER A 258 -6.21 22.28 -4.62
N PHE A 259 -5.97 21.74 -3.41
CA PHE A 259 -5.38 22.50 -2.31
C PHE A 259 -3.85 22.67 -2.45
N TYR A 260 -3.15 21.68 -3.02
CA TYR A 260 -1.70 21.67 -3.10
C TYR A 260 -1.17 21.62 -4.54
N ASP A 261 0.04 22.12 -4.75
CA ASP A 261 0.84 21.86 -5.95
C ASP A 261 1.78 20.68 -5.70
N THR A 262 1.75 19.70 -6.60
CA THR A 262 2.55 18.48 -6.54
C THR A 262 3.68 18.47 -7.56
N SER A 263 3.88 19.56 -8.32
CA SER A 263 5.00 19.71 -9.26
C SER A 263 6.38 19.38 -8.66
N PRO A 264 6.69 19.74 -7.39
CA PRO A 264 7.96 19.35 -6.76
C PRO A 264 8.20 17.83 -6.66
N MET A 265 7.13 17.02 -6.68
CA MET A 265 7.24 15.58 -6.65
C MET A 265 7.85 15.01 -7.93
N ILE A 266 7.59 15.65 -9.08
CA ILE A 266 8.16 15.22 -10.36
C ILE A 266 9.70 15.23 -10.27
N ALA A 267 10.27 16.33 -9.78
CA ALA A 267 11.72 16.45 -9.59
C ALA A 267 12.27 15.42 -8.59
N THR A 268 11.52 15.09 -7.54
CA THR A 268 11.90 14.02 -6.59
C THR A 268 11.92 12.66 -7.27
N LEU A 269 10.90 12.33 -8.08
CA LEU A 269 10.82 11.09 -8.84
C LEU A 269 11.93 10.98 -9.88
N GLU A 270 12.12 12.01 -10.71
CA GLU A 270 13.17 12.06 -11.74
C GLU A 270 14.59 11.90 -11.16
N ARG A 271 14.78 12.34 -9.91
CA ARG A 271 16.05 12.19 -9.20
C ARG A 271 16.27 10.80 -8.60
N LEU A 272 15.20 10.13 -8.18
CA LEU A 272 15.26 8.85 -7.44
C LEU A 272 14.96 7.62 -8.31
N VAL A 273 14.40 7.83 -9.50
CA VAL A 273 13.92 6.77 -10.39
C VAL A 273 14.57 6.93 -11.75
N ASP A 274 15.34 5.93 -12.17
CA ASP A 274 15.73 5.77 -13.57
C ASP A 274 14.53 5.17 -14.32
N PHE A 275 13.81 5.99 -15.07
CA PHE A 275 12.63 5.56 -15.83
C PHE A 275 12.98 4.68 -17.02
N ASP A 276 14.18 4.78 -17.60
CA ASP A 276 14.59 3.86 -18.65
C ASP A 276 14.79 2.46 -18.06
N ARG A 277 15.42 2.36 -16.89
CA ARG A 277 15.48 1.10 -16.15
C ARG A 277 14.12 0.60 -15.70
N LEU A 278 13.23 1.49 -15.25
CA LEU A 278 11.88 1.09 -14.86
C LEU A 278 11.13 0.45 -16.03
N ASN A 279 11.30 0.97 -17.24
CA ASN A 279 10.64 0.43 -18.43
C ASN A 279 11.34 -0.82 -18.99
N ASP A 280 12.68 -0.85 -18.99
CA ASP A 280 13.46 -1.82 -19.75
C ASP A 280 14.29 -2.79 -18.86
N GLY A 281 14.24 -2.63 -17.53
CA GLY A 281 15.07 -3.34 -16.54
C GLY A 281 14.54 -4.70 -16.07
N GLY A 282 13.54 -5.26 -16.75
CA GLY A 282 13.07 -6.64 -16.55
C GLY A 282 12.07 -6.86 -15.40
N ILE A 283 11.75 -5.83 -14.61
CA ILE A 283 10.62 -5.86 -13.67
C ILE A 283 9.39 -5.31 -14.38
N ARG A 284 8.29 -6.06 -14.40
CA ARG A 284 7.00 -5.54 -14.83
C ARG A 284 6.44 -4.57 -13.78
N VAL A 285 6.00 -3.40 -14.20
CA VAL A 285 5.43 -2.36 -13.34
C VAL A 285 4.00 -2.10 -13.77
N SER A 286 3.06 -2.14 -12.82
CA SER A 286 1.67 -1.72 -13.04
C SER A 286 1.26 -0.66 -12.02
N VAL A 287 0.76 0.49 -12.48
CA VAL A 287 0.39 1.63 -11.63
C VAL A 287 -1.06 2.00 -11.88
N GLY A 288 -1.88 1.99 -10.83
CA GLY A 288 -3.33 2.23 -10.94
C GLY A 288 -3.71 3.71 -10.75
N ALA A 289 -4.51 4.27 -11.66
CA ALA A 289 -5.07 5.62 -11.55
C ALA A 289 -6.51 5.66 -12.08
N VAL A 290 -7.33 6.59 -11.60
CA VAL A 290 -8.73 6.74 -12.03
C VAL A 290 -8.82 7.83 -13.08
N ASN A 291 -9.35 7.51 -14.27
CA ASN A 291 -9.67 8.51 -15.28
C ASN A 291 -10.81 9.40 -14.76
N VAL A 292 -10.57 10.71 -14.65
CA VAL A 292 -11.49 11.68 -14.05
C VAL A 292 -12.80 11.79 -14.83
N ARG A 293 -12.75 11.65 -16.15
CA ARG A 293 -13.92 11.80 -17.03
C ARG A 293 -14.86 10.60 -16.93
N THR A 294 -14.30 9.39 -16.84
CA THR A 294 -15.08 8.14 -16.91
C THR A 294 -15.30 7.47 -15.56
N GLY A 295 -14.48 7.80 -14.56
CA GLY A 295 -14.47 7.13 -13.25
C GLY A 295 -13.87 5.71 -13.30
N ASN A 296 -13.30 5.30 -14.44
CA ASN A 296 -12.71 3.97 -14.58
C ASN A 296 -11.31 3.92 -13.98
N LEU A 297 -11.01 2.82 -13.28
CA LEU A 297 -9.65 2.50 -12.84
C LEU A 297 -8.86 1.94 -14.03
N GLU A 298 -7.78 2.61 -14.39
CA GLU A 298 -6.85 2.22 -15.45
C GLU A 298 -5.49 1.86 -14.84
N TYR A 299 -4.79 0.94 -15.50
CA TYR A 299 -3.44 0.52 -15.10
C TYR A 299 -2.44 0.90 -16.19
N PHE A 300 -1.54 1.81 -15.85
CA PHE A 300 -0.36 2.09 -16.66
C PHE A 300 0.64 0.96 -16.44
N ASP A 301 1.06 0.28 -17.52
CA ASP A 301 1.88 -0.92 -17.44
C ASP A 301 3.08 -0.83 -18.40
N ASN A 302 4.30 -1.00 -17.88
CA ASN A 302 5.52 -0.84 -18.66
C ASN A 302 5.68 -1.86 -19.79
N THR A 303 4.90 -2.95 -19.78
CA THR A 303 4.86 -3.92 -20.89
C THR A 303 4.00 -3.47 -22.06
N ARG A 304 3.21 -2.39 -21.89
CA ARG A 304 2.25 -1.89 -22.87
C ARG A 304 2.53 -0.44 -23.29
N MET A 305 3.19 0.33 -22.43
CA MET A 305 3.53 1.74 -22.67
C MET A 305 4.81 2.12 -21.92
N ARG A 306 5.44 3.24 -22.30
CA ARG A 306 6.54 3.80 -21.50
C ARG A 306 5.96 4.62 -20.35
N LEU A 307 6.42 4.33 -19.13
CA LEU A 307 6.07 5.04 -17.92
C LEU A 307 7.06 6.18 -17.66
N ASP A 308 6.55 7.30 -17.17
CA ASP A 308 7.30 8.46 -16.71
C ASP A 308 6.77 8.93 -15.34
N ALA A 309 7.33 10.03 -14.81
CA ALA A 309 6.93 10.56 -13.51
C ALA A 309 5.44 10.92 -13.41
N ARG A 310 4.78 11.30 -14.52
CA ARG A 310 3.36 11.68 -14.52
C ARG A 310 2.47 10.49 -14.20
N HIS A 311 2.80 9.31 -14.67
CA HIS A 311 2.05 8.08 -14.42
C HIS A 311 2.07 7.71 -12.93
N ILE A 312 3.21 7.88 -12.27
CA ILE A 312 3.36 7.65 -10.83
C ILE A 312 2.60 8.72 -10.04
N LEU A 313 2.74 9.99 -10.45
CA LEU A 313 2.09 11.12 -9.81
C LEU A 313 0.56 11.05 -9.91
N ALA A 314 0.03 10.64 -11.07
CA ALA A 314 -1.40 10.42 -11.28
C ALA A 314 -1.97 9.42 -10.27
N SER A 315 -1.25 8.32 -10.00
CA SER A 315 -1.66 7.32 -9.03
C SER A 315 -1.71 7.83 -7.59
N GLY A 316 -0.94 8.88 -7.26
CA GLY A 316 -0.94 9.54 -5.95
C GLY A 316 -1.75 10.83 -5.89
N ALA A 317 -2.46 11.21 -6.95
CA ALA A 317 -3.20 12.47 -7.04
C ALA A 317 -4.55 12.39 -6.32
N LEU A 318 -4.54 12.32 -4.99
CA LEU A 318 -5.71 12.17 -4.13
C LEU A 318 -6.54 13.47 -4.05
N PRO A 319 -7.76 13.53 -4.63
CA PRO A 319 -8.64 14.69 -4.48
C PRO A 319 -9.27 14.79 -3.07
N PRO A 320 -9.62 16.00 -2.61
CA PRO A 320 -9.39 17.31 -3.23
C PRO A 320 -7.98 17.88 -2.96
N ALA A 321 -7.10 17.12 -2.29
CA ALA A 321 -5.78 17.60 -1.88
C ALA A 321 -4.90 17.89 -3.11
N PHE A 322 -4.81 16.96 -4.05
CA PHE A 322 -3.90 17.03 -5.20
C PHE A 322 -4.64 17.21 -6.54
N PRO A 323 -4.03 17.91 -7.50
CA PRO A 323 -4.64 18.19 -8.80
C PRO A 323 -4.71 16.93 -9.65
N ALA A 324 -5.64 16.91 -10.62
CA ALA A 324 -5.63 15.87 -11.63
C ALA A 324 -4.39 15.99 -12.51
N ILE A 325 -3.78 14.85 -12.87
CA ILE A 325 -2.60 14.81 -13.74
C ILE A 325 -3.03 14.50 -15.17
N GLU A 326 -2.57 15.32 -16.11
CA GLU A 326 -2.83 15.13 -17.53
C GLU A 326 -1.81 14.15 -18.16
N ILE A 327 -2.33 13.09 -18.79
CA ILE A 327 -1.56 12.10 -19.53
C ILE A 327 -2.30 11.86 -20.84
N ASP A 328 -1.61 12.11 -21.97
CA ASP A 328 -2.11 11.92 -23.33
C ASP A 328 -3.50 12.56 -23.59
N GLY A 329 -3.75 13.74 -22.99
CA GLY A 329 -4.98 14.52 -23.15
C GLY A 329 -6.14 14.09 -22.23
N GLU A 330 -5.96 13.07 -21.40
CA GLU A 330 -6.91 12.65 -20.37
C GLU A 330 -6.40 13.00 -18.97
N PHE A 331 -7.33 13.18 -18.02
CA PHE A 331 -7.01 13.57 -16.65
C PHE A 331 -7.19 12.40 -15.69
N TYR A 332 -6.27 12.26 -14.74
CA TYR A 332 -6.23 11.15 -13.81
C TYR A 332 -6.09 11.58 -12.34
N TRP A 333 -6.76 10.85 -11.46
CA TRP A 333 -6.67 10.92 -10.00
C TRP A 333 -6.18 9.60 -9.40
N ASP A 334 -5.93 9.62 -8.08
CA ASP A 334 -5.47 8.48 -7.31
C ASP A 334 -6.34 7.23 -7.51
N GLY A 335 -5.69 6.09 -7.77
CA GLY A 335 -6.34 4.79 -7.98
C GLY A 335 -7.19 4.32 -6.79
N GLY A 336 -6.83 4.75 -5.58
CA GLY A 336 -7.47 4.44 -4.32
C GLY A 336 -8.93 4.88 -4.22
N LEU A 337 -9.38 5.78 -5.10
CA LEU A 337 -10.78 6.18 -5.21
C LEU A 337 -11.69 5.01 -5.62
N VAL A 338 -11.19 4.08 -6.44
CA VAL A 338 -11.96 2.95 -6.97
C VAL A 338 -11.50 1.62 -6.37
N SER A 339 -10.19 1.37 -6.32
CA SER A 339 -9.62 0.18 -5.71
C SER A 339 -8.25 0.52 -5.16
N ASN A 340 -8.03 0.34 -3.85
CA ASN A 340 -6.78 0.73 -3.23
C ASN A 340 -5.68 -0.34 -3.31
N THR A 341 -6.07 -1.62 -3.49
CA THR A 341 -5.13 -2.74 -3.64
C THR A 341 -5.18 -3.27 -5.07
N PRO A 342 -4.08 -3.24 -5.84
CA PRO A 342 -4.07 -3.67 -7.24
C PRO A 342 -3.93 -5.20 -7.42
N LEU A 343 -4.49 -6.01 -6.51
CA LEU A 343 -4.42 -7.48 -6.59
C LEU A 343 -5.11 -8.02 -7.86
N SER A 344 -6.25 -7.45 -8.23
CA SER A 344 -7.02 -7.89 -9.41
C SER A 344 -6.23 -7.75 -10.70
N GLN A 345 -5.36 -6.74 -10.82
CA GLN A 345 -4.47 -6.56 -11.96
C GLN A 345 -3.47 -7.72 -12.10
N VAL A 346 -2.98 -8.24 -10.97
CA VAL A 346 -2.08 -9.40 -10.95
C VAL A 346 -2.81 -10.68 -11.32
N LEU A 347 -3.96 -10.94 -10.70
CA LEU A 347 -4.69 -12.20 -10.83
C LEU A 347 -5.46 -12.35 -12.16
N THR A 348 -5.76 -11.25 -12.84
CA THR A 348 -6.51 -11.28 -14.11
C THR A 348 -5.65 -11.09 -15.35
N ALA A 349 -4.34 -10.86 -15.21
CA ALA A 349 -3.47 -10.64 -16.36
C ALA A 349 -3.38 -11.85 -17.30
N SER A 350 -3.16 -11.53 -18.57
CA SER A 350 -2.93 -12.47 -19.64
C SER A 350 -1.56 -12.18 -20.29
N PRO A 351 -0.74 -13.20 -20.59
CA PRO A 351 -0.98 -14.61 -20.30
C PRO A 351 -0.90 -14.90 -18.78
N ARG A 352 -1.74 -15.84 -18.31
CA ARG A 352 -1.74 -16.27 -16.91
C ARG A 352 -0.49 -17.09 -16.60
N ARG A 353 0.07 -16.91 -15.41
CA ARG A 353 1.26 -17.64 -14.93
C ARG A 353 1.05 -18.10 -13.50
N ASP A 354 1.74 -19.18 -13.16
CA ASP A 354 1.91 -19.64 -11.79
C ASP A 354 2.55 -18.53 -10.96
N THR A 355 1.83 -18.01 -9.96
CA THR A 355 2.18 -16.74 -9.31
C THR A 355 2.15 -16.82 -7.78
N LEU A 356 3.27 -16.46 -7.16
CA LEU A 356 3.32 -16.12 -5.73
C LEU A 356 3.15 -14.60 -5.58
N VAL A 357 2.17 -14.18 -4.79
CA VAL A 357 1.86 -12.76 -4.54
C VAL A 357 2.17 -12.41 -3.10
N PHE A 358 3.04 -11.43 -2.89
CA PHE A 358 3.16 -10.71 -1.63
C PHE A 358 2.26 -9.49 -1.68
N GLN A 359 1.12 -9.55 -1.01
CA GLN A 359 0.18 -8.44 -0.94
C GLN A 359 0.36 -7.66 0.36
N VAL A 360 0.65 -6.36 0.24
CA VAL A 360 0.88 -5.46 1.36
C VAL A 360 -0.27 -4.46 1.47
N ASP A 361 -1.15 -4.68 2.45
CA ASP A 361 -2.26 -3.80 2.78
C ASP A 361 -1.91 -2.94 3.99
N LEU A 362 -2.13 -1.63 3.87
CA LEU A 362 -1.92 -0.61 4.89
C LEU A 362 -3.20 -0.36 5.73
N TRP A 363 -4.36 -0.77 5.24
CA TRP A 363 -5.66 -0.58 5.88
C TRP A 363 -6.31 -1.92 6.24
N SER A 364 -6.68 -2.08 7.51
CA SER A 364 -7.31 -3.31 7.99
C SER A 364 -8.83 -3.33 7.79
N ALA A 365 -9.33 -4.35 7.11
CA ALA A 365 -10.76 -4.62 7.00
C ALA A 365 -11.41 -5.04 8.34
N ARG A 366 -10.63 -5.47 9.34
CA ARG A 366 -11.12 -5.81 10.68
C ARG A 366 -10.71 -4.74 11.68
N GLY A 367 -11.63 -4.38 12.56
CA GLY A 367 -11.40 -3.38 13.58
C GLY A 367 -12.43 -3.47 14.70
N GLU A 368 -12.16 -2.74 15.78
CA GLU A 368 -13.07 -2.65 16.92
C GLU A 368 -14.23 -1.71 16.56
N PRO A 369 -15.43 -1.90 17.15
CA PRO A 369 -16.52 -0.96 16.99
C PRO A 369 -16.12 0.45 17.47
N PRO A 370 -16.36 1.51 16.69
CA PRO A 370 -15.98 2.87 17.07
C PRO A 370 -16.72 3.32 18.33
N GLN A 371 -16.02 3.98 19.25
CA GLN A 371 -16.56 4.46 20.52
C GLN A 371 -16.83 5.97 20.51
N ASN A 372 -16.20 6.71 19.60
CA ASN A 372 -16.35 8.15 19.43
C ASN A 372 -16.36 8.57 17.94
N LEU A 373 -16.61 9.85 17.65
CA LEU A 373 -16.69 10.35 16.27
C LEU A 373 -15.36 10.28 15.50
N LEU A 374 -14.21 10.38 16.18
CA LEU A 374 -12.90 10.21 15.55
C LEU A 374 -12.70 8.75 15.14
N ASP A 375 -13.06 7.80 16.01
CA ASP A 375 -13.05 6.37 15.67
C ASP A 375 -13.97 6.07 14.48
N VAL A 376 -15.13 6.72 14.39
CA VAL A 376 -16.04 6.56 13.25
C VAL A 376 -15.37 7.01 11.96
N ALA A 377 -14.75 8.20 11.95
CA ALA A 377 -14.06 8.71 10.78
C ALA A 377 -12.88 7.82 10.35
N GLU A 378 -12.09 7.33 11.32
CA GLU A 378 -10.99 6.40 11.08
C GLU A 378 -11.51 5.06 10.53
N ARG A 379 -12.53 4.49 11.17
CA ARG A 379 -13.11 3.21 10.76
C ARG A 379 -13.76 3.30 9.39
N GLN A 380 -14.37 4.43 9.04
CA GLN A 380 -14.90 4.69 7.70
C GLN A 380 -13.79 4.61 6.66
N LYS A 381 -12.64 5.27 6.89
CA LYS A 381 -11.47 5.18 5.99
C LYS A 381 -10.95 3.75 5.87
N GLU A 382 -10.77 3.05 7.00
CA GLU A 382 -10.33 1.65 7.02
C GLU A 382 -11.24 0.77 6.17
N ILE A 383 -12.57 0.88 6.35
CA ILE A 383 -13.55 0.11 5.58
C ILE A 383 -13.47 0.49 4.09
N GLN A 384 -13.51 1.79 3.76
CA GLN A 384 -13.48 2.27 2.38
C GLN A 384 -12.25 1.74 1.62
N TYR A 385 -11.06 1.86 2.20
CA TYR A 385 -9.80 1.51 1.55
C TYR A 385 -9.45 0.02 1.61
N SER A 386 -10.06 -0.77 2.50
CA SER A 386 -9.90 -2.23 2.54
C SER A 386 -11.02 -3.00 1.81
N SER A 387 -12.07 -2.30 1.35
CA SER A 387 -13.37 -2.88 0.97
C SER A 387 -13.38 -3.92 -0.17
N ARG A 388 -12.27 -4.17 -0.88
CA ARG A 388 -12.27 -5.04 -2.07
C ARG A 388 -11.34 -6.23 -2.04
N THR A 389 -10.38 -6.30 -1.11
CA THR A 389 -9.42 -7.40 -1.06
C THR A 389 -10.11 -8.75 -0.97
N ARG A 390 -11.05 -8.92 -0.03
CA ARG A 390 -11.77 -10.20 0.16
C ARG A 390 -12.62 -10.61 -1.03
N LEU A 391 -13.39 -9.65 -1.57
CA LEU A 391 -14.22 -9.89 -2.74
C LEU A 391 -13.36 -10.36 -3.92
N ILE A 392 -12.20 -9.72 -4.14
CA ILE A 392 -11.26 -10.11 -5.20
C ILE A 392 -10.73 -11.53 -4.93
N THR A 393 -10.22 -11.82 -3.74
CA THR A 393 -9.66 -13.15 -3.44
C THR A 393 -10.71 -14.26 -3.56
N ASP A 394 -11.92 -14.04 -3.07
CA ASP A 394 -12.99 -15.05 -3.12
C ASP A 394 -13.49 -15.26 -4.54
N THR A 395 -13.67 -14.18 -5.30
CA THR A 395 -14.07 -14.25 -6.72
C THR A 395 -13.00 -14.94 -7.56
N GLN A 396 -11.71 -14.68 -7.30
CA GLN A 396 -10.60 -15.32 -8.02
C GLN A 396 -10.46 -16.80 -7.65
N ARG A 397 -10.69 -17.18 -6.39
CA ARG A 397 -10.75 -18.58 -5.98
C ARG A 397 -11.82 -19.34 -6.78
N VAL A 398 -13.02 -18.79 -6.87
CA VAL A 398 -14.13 -19.39 -7.64
C VAL A 398 -13.79 -19.44 -9.14
N PHE A 399 -13.30 -18.35 -9.72
CA PHE A 399 -12.95 -18.36 -11.14
C PHE A 399 -11.84 -19.34 -11.48
N GLN A 400 -10.79 -19.45 -10.66
CA GLN A 400 -9.74 -20.44 -10.93
C GLN A 400 -10.23 -21.87 -10.74
N HIS A 401 -11.11 -22.12 -9.77
CA HIS A 401 -11.76 -23.41 -9.65
C HIS A 401 -12.54 -23.77 -10.91
N TYR A 402 -13.36 -22.85 -11.46
CA TYR A 402 -14.08 -23.11 -12.72
C TYR A 402 -13.18 -23.28 -13.93
N ARG A 403 -12.10 -22.49 -14.05
CA ARG A 403 -11.15 -22.64 -15.16
C ARG A 403 -10.44 -23.98 -15.14
N ARG A 404 -10.11 -24.48 -13.95
CA ARG A 404 -9.55 -25.82 -13.80
C ARG A 404 -10.61 -26.88 -14.10
N LEU A 405 -11.82 -26.76 -13.55
CA LEU A 405 -12.90 -27.70 -13.84
C LEU A 405 -13.16 -27.80 -15.36
N LEU A 406 -13.16 -26.68 -16.08
CA LEU A 406 -13.24 -26.68 -17.54
C LEU A 406 -12.09 -27.44 -18.20
N ARG A 407 -10.85 -27.30 -17.68
CA ARG A 407 -9.69 -28.04 -18.17
C ARG A 407 -9.86 -29.55 -17.99
N GLU A 408 -10.19 -29.99 -16.79
CA GLU A 408 -10.37 -31.41 -16.47
C GLU A 408 -11.51 -32.01 -17.32
N LEU A 409 -12.64 -31.29 -17.46
CA LEU A 409 -13.75 -31.73 -18.31
C LEU A 409 -13.38 -31.80 -19.80
N LEU A 410 -12.51 -30.91 -20.29
CA LEU A 410 -12.03 -30.95 -21.68
C LEU A 410 -11.10 -32.14 -21.95
N GLU A 411 -10.44 -32.68 -20.93
CA GLU A 411 -9.58 -33.87 -21.06
C GLU A 411 -10.41 -35.16 -21.19
N GLU A 412 -11.66 -35.15 -20.69
CA GLU A 412 -12.63 -36.25 -20.86
C GLU A 412 -13.34 -36.23 -22.24
N ILE A 413 -13.25 -35.13 -22.99
CA ILE A 413 -13.88 -35.00 -24.31
C ILE A 413 -12.92 -35.54 -25.41
N PRO A 414 -13.37 -36.48 -26.26
CA PRO A 414 -12.57 -36.97 -27.39
C PRO A 414 -12.01 -35.85 -28.27
N GLU A 415 -10.77 -36.01 -28.73
CA GLU A 415 -10.04 -34.94 -29.43
C GLU A 415 -10.76 -34.45 -30.70
N ASP A 416 -11.36 -35.36 -31.47
CA ASP A 416 -12.14 -35.07 -32.66
C ASP A 416 -13.35 -34.18 -32.36
N VAL A 417 -14.04 -34.43 -31.23
CA VAL A 417 -15.15 -33.61 -30.74
C VAL A 417 -14.65 -32.27 -30.22
N ARG A 418 -13.53 -32.25 -29.47
CA ARG A 418 -12.96 -31.03 -28.92
C ARG A 418 -12.52 -30.05 -30.01
N VAL A 419 -11.94 -30.55 -31.10
CA VAL A 419 -11.47 -29.73 -32.23
C VAL A 419 -12.63 -29.30 -33.13
N SER A 420 -13.70 -30.09 -33.26
CA SER A 420 -14.84 -29.75 -34.12
C SER A 420 -15.94 -28.93 -33.44
N ASN A 421 -16.03 -28.95 -32.11
CA ASN A 421 -17.07 -28.25 -31.35
C ASN A 421 -16.65 -26.82 -30.95
N PRO A 422 -17.35 -25.76 -31.41
CA PRO A 422 -17.01 -24.38 -31.09
C PRO A 422 -17.01 -24.04 -29.58
N TRP A 423 -17.87 -24.69 -28.79
CA TRP A 423 -17.92 -24.49 -27.34
C TRP A 423 -16.74 -25.16 -26.63
N ALA A 424 -16.26 -26.29 -27.14
CA ALA A 424 -15.06 -26.93 -26.60
C ALA A 424 -13.80 -26.11 -26.90
N GLN A 425 -13.71 -25.52 -28.11
CA GLN A 425 -12.66 -24.57 -28.46
C GLN A 425 -12.69 -23.35 -27.53
N HIS A 426 -13.85 -22.73 -27.34
CA HIS A 426 -13.97 -21.56 -26.46
C HIS A 426 -13.69 -21.90 -24.98
N ALA A 427 -14.15 -23.05 -24.51
CA ALA A 427 -13.82 -23.55 -23.18
C ALA A 427 -12.30 -23.73 -23.01
N ALA A 428 -11.60 -24.20 -24.05
CA ALA A 428 -10.14 -24.36 -24.02
C ALA A 428 -9.40 -23.02 -23.92
N GLU A 429 -9.94 -21.94 -24.49
CA GLU A 429 -9.39 -20.57 -24.33
C GLU A 429 -9.56 -20.04 -22.90
N LEU A 430 -10.66 -20.42 -22.22
CA LEU A 430 -10.97 -19.99 -20.86
C LEU A 430 -10.29 -20.86 -19.80
N ALA A 431 -10.09 -22.15 -20.10
CA ALA A 431 -9.48 -23.14 -19.23
C ALA A 431 -8.07 -22.72 -18.80
N CYS A 432 -7.71 -23.04 -17.56
CA CYS A 432 -6.46 -22.62 -16.96
C CYS A 432 -6.12 -23.54 -15.79
N ASP A 433 -4.87 -23.98 -15.73
CA ASP A 433 -4.27 -24.80 -14.67
C ASP A 433 -3.31 -24.01 -13.76
N ARG A 434 -3.10 -22.73 -14.08
CA ARG A 434 -2.21 -21.83 -13.32
C ARG A 434 -2.67 -21.65 -11.89
N ARG A 435 -1.70 -21.63 -11.00
CA ARG A 435 -1.87 -21.62 -9.55
C ARG A 435 -1.44 -20.30 -8.95
N TYR A 436 -2.11 -19.91 -7.88
CA TYR A 436 -1.86 -18.66 -7.20
C TYR A 436 -1.73 -18.90 -5.70
N SER A 437 -0.66 -18.39 -5.11
CA SER A 437 -0.52 -18.26 -3.66
C SER A 437 -0.45 -16.79 -3.31
N VAL A 438 -1.26 -16.32 -2.36
CA VAL A 438 -1.25 -14.94 -1.89
C VAL A 438 -0.84 -14.93 -0.43
N ILE A 439 0.32 -14.35 -0.14
CA ILE A 439 0.77 -14.03 1.23
C ILE A 439 0.33 -12.60 1.53
N HIS A 440 -0.60 -12.47 2.47
CA HIS A 440 -1.24 -11.21 2.84
C HIS A 440 -0.60 -10.64 4.10
N LEU A 441 0.06 -9.49 3.93
CA LEU A 441 0.71 -8.70 4.97
C LEU A 441 -0.17 -7.47 5.24
N ILE A 442 -0.85 -7.45 6.38
CA ILE A 442 -1.76 -6.37 6.77
C ILE A 442 -1.13 -5.59 7.91
N TYR A 443 -0.93 -4.29 7.72
CA TYR A 443 -0.52 -3.42 8.81
C TYR A 443 -1.57 -3.41 9.94
N ARG A 444 -1.21 -3.92 11.13
CA ARG A 444 -2.11 -4.07 12.29
C ARG A 444 -1.69 -3.28 13.53
N ASP A 445 -0.53 -2.64 13.53
CA ASP A 445 -0.01 -2.02 14.74
C ASP A 445 -0.80 -0.74 15.08
N ARG A 446 -1.79 -0.91 15.97
CA ARG A 446 -2.73 0.09 16.45
C ARG A 446 -2.22 0.86 17.67
N ALA A 447 -1.22 0.34 18.38
CA ALA A 447 -1.07 0.61 19.81
C ALA A 447 -0.31 1.91 20.17
N LYS A 448 0.14 2.71 19.21
CA LYS A 448 1.03 3.86 19.51
C LYS A 448 0.70 5.17 18.83
N ILE A 449 -0.22 5.18 17.87
CA ILE A 449 -0.39 6.31 16.96
C ILE A 449 -1.87 6.68 16.91
N GLY A 450 -2.18 7.93 17.26
CA GLY A 450 -3.53 8.48 17.28
C GLY A 450 -4.23 8.50 15.92
N HIS A 451 -5.37 9.20 15.85
CA HIS A 451 -6.37 9.14 14.78
C HIS A 451 -5.94 9.64 13.37
N PHE A 452 -4.65 9.91 13.10
CA PHE A 452 -4.12 10.59 11.89
C PHE A 452 -3.02 9.82 11.14
N LYS A 453 -3.11 8.49 11.15
CA LYS A 453 -2.12 7.53 10.60
C LYS A 453 -1.64 7.81 9.15
N ASP A 454 -2.47 8.41 8.31
CA ASP A 454 -2.19 8.66 6.88
C ASP A 454 -1.34 9.92 6.60
N TYR A 455 -1.25 10.86 7.55
CA TYR A 455 -0.58 12.16 7.38
C TYR A 455 0.66 12.35 8.27
N GLN A 456 0.97 11.39 9.14
CA GLN A 456 2.08 11.50 10.08
C GLN A 456 3.40 11.05 9.44
N PHE A 457 4.02 11.94 8.65
CA PHE A 457 5.32 11.69 8.02
C PHE A 457 6.52 11.81 8.97
N GLY A 458 6.31 11.85 10.29
CA GLY A 458 7.40 11.96 11.27
C GLY A 458 8.40 10.81 11.17
N ARG A 459 9.70 11.08 11.34
CA ARG A 459 10.76 10.06 11.21
C ARG A 459 10.60 8.88 12.16
N VAL A 460 10.07 9.11 13.37
CA VAL A 460 9.85 8.05 14.36
C VAL A 460 8.75 7.11 13.89
N ALA A 461 7.59 7.65 13.51
CA ALA A 461 6.47 6.86 12.96
C ALA A 461 6.89 6.09 11.71
N MET A 462 7.59 6.76 10.77
CA MET A 462 8.15 6.12 9.57
C MET A 462 9.02 4.90 9.93
N ARG A 463 9.95 5.06 10.89
CA ARG A 463 10.83 3.97 11.32
C ARG A 463 10.07 2.84 12.01
N GLU A 464 9.06 3.14 12.82
CA GLU A 464 8.21 2.12 13.44
C GLU A 464 7.44 1.32 12.40
N HIS A 465 6.82 1.98 11.42
CA HIS A 465 6.14 1.31 10.30
C HIS A 465 7.10 0.41 9.52
N TRP A 466 8.29 0.92 9.22
CA TRP A 466 9.32 0.15 8.51
C TRP A 466 9.74 -1.10 9.28
N LEU A 467 9.99 -0.99 10.59
CA LEU A 467 10.36 -2.13 11.43
C LEU A 467 9.21 -3.14 11.57
N SER A 468 7.96 -2.67 11.67
CA SER A 468 6.78 -3.53 11.66
C SER A 468 6.69 -4.34 10.36
N GLY A 469 6.94 -3.70 9.21
CA GLY A 469 6.97 -4.36 7.91
C GLY A 469 8.03 -5.46 7.81
N GLN A 470 9.24 -5.18 8.31
CA GLN A 470 10.31 -6.19 8.38
C GLN A 470 9.93 -7.37 9.28
N GLY A 471 9.31 -7.11 10.44
CA GLY A 471 8.90 -8.16 11.37
C GLY A 471 7.84 -9.09 10.79
N ASP A 472 6.84 -8.53 10.10
CA ASP A 472 5.75 -9.32 9.53
C ASP A 472 6.20 -10.15 8.33
N ILE A 473 7.04 -9.60 7.44
CA ILE A 473 7.61 -10.40 6.35
C ILE A 473 8.53 -11.49 6.89
N ALA A 474 9.36 -11.22 7.89
CA ALA A 474 10.23 -12.25 8.49
C ALA A 474 9.40 -13.42 9.05
N ARG A 475 8.27 -13.13 9.68
CA ARG A 475 7.31 -14.14 10.15
C ARG A 475 6.65 -14.90 8.99
N ALA A 476 6.29 -14.22 7.91
CA ALA A 476 5.76 -14.89 6.73
C ALA A 476 6.79 -15.85 6.13
N LEU A 477 8.05 -15.41 6.01
CA LEU A 477 9.15 -16.20 5.45
C LEU A 477 9.60 -17.35 6.36
N SER A 478 9.28 -17.32 7.67
CA SER A 478 9.50 -18.46 8.56
C SER A 478 8.54 -19.62 8.31
N HIS A 479 7.60 -19.50 7.37
CA HIS A 479 6.69 -20.56 6.93
C HIS A 479 7.02 -20.95 5.47
N PRO A 480 7.99 -21.86 5.23
CA PRO A 480 8.42 -22.23 3.88
C PRO A 480 7.29 -22.76 2.99
N ASP A 481 6.30 -23.40 3.59
CA ASP A 481 5.14 -23.95 2.89
C ASP A 481 4.27 -22.87 2.22
N TRP A 482 4.29 -21.63 2.73
CA TRP A 482 3.53 -20.51 2.15
C TRP A 482 4.16 -19.97 0.86
N LEU A 483 5.46 -20.22 0.67
CA LEU A 483 6.20 -19.83 -0.53
C LEU A 483 5.96 -20.79 -1.70
N GLN A 484 5.36 -21.95 -1.44
CA GLN A 484 5.01 -22.93 -2.45
C GLN A 484 3.63 -22.64 -3.04
N LEU A 485 3.45 -22.98 -4.31
CA LEU A 485 2.15 -22.94 -4.94
C LEU A 485 1.28 -24.10 -4.43
N PRO A 486 -0.05 -23.90 -4.35
CA PRO A 486 -0.94 -24.93 -3.83
C PRO A 486 -0.84 -26.21 -4.68
N GLN A 487 -1.00 -27.36 -4.01
CA GLN A 487 -1.01 -28.68 -4.64
C GLN A 487 -2.41 -29.30 -4.54
N GLY A 488 -2.68 -30.36 -5.30
CA GLY A 488 -3.98 -31.04 -5.30
C GLY A 488 -5.05 -30.26 -6.05
N GLU A 489 -6.31 -30.28 -5.60
CA GLU A 489 -7.47 -29.68 -6.27
C GLU A 489 -7.51 -28.15 -6.18
N SER A 490 -6.89 -27.57 -5.15
CA SER A 490 -6.89 -26.11 -4.96
C SER A 490 -5.90 -25.43 -5.90
N ALA A 491 -6.38 -24.53 -6.76
CA ALA A 491 -5.56 -23.68 -7.64
C ALA A 491 -5.30 -22.28 -7.06
N PHE A 492 -5.89 -21.95 -5.90
CA PHE A 492 -5.77 -20.65 -5.27
C PHE A 492 -5.74 -20.78 -3.74
N VAL A 493 -4.69 -20.27 -3.11
CA VAL A 493 -4.57 -20.19 -1.64
C VAL A 493 -4.22 -18.77 -1.20
N ALA A 494 -4.70 -18.37 -0.03
CA ALA A 494 -4.34 -17.10 0.59
C ALA A 494 -3.98 -17.33 2.07
N HIS A 495 -2.84 -16.78 2.49
CA HIS A 495 -2.29 -16.87 3.83
C HIS A 495 -2.29 -15.48 4.47
N ASP A 496 -2.90 -15.32 5.65
CA ASP A 496 -2.83 -14.08 6.41
C ASP A 496 -1.61 -14.14 7.35
N ALA A 497 -0.51 -13.53 6.92
CA ALA A 497 0.76 -13.53 7.67
C ALA A 497 0.73 -12.71 8.96
N THR A 498 -0.38 -12.01 9.20
CA THR A 498 -0.57 -11.08 10.31
C THR A 498 -1.67 -11.53 11.27
N ALA A 499 -2.25 -12.71 11.04
CA ALA A 499 -3.15 -13.36 11.97
C ALA A 499 -2.44 -13.59 13.32
N PRO A 500 -3.12 -13.32 14.46
CA PRO A 500 -2.54 -13.48 15.79
C PRO A 500 -2.23 -14.94 16.14
#